data_AF-A0A936K0Q3-F1
#
_entry.id   AF-A0A936K0Q3-F1
#
_cell.length_a   1.000
_cell.length_b   1.000
_cell.length_c   1.000
_cell.angle_alpha   90.00
_cell.angle_beta   90.00
_cell.angle_gamma   90.00
#
_symmetry.space_group_name_H-M   'P 1'
#
loop_
_entity.id
_entity.type
_entity.pdbx_description
1 polymer ?
#
loop_
_entity_poly.entity_id
_entity_poly.type
_entity_poly.pdbx_seq_one_letter_code
_entity_poly.pdbx_strand_id
1 'polypeptide(L)'
;MIHPLFMRLAAQPSLFTEHALAYAELARAEAGLLGQRWLRRGVLAALGLGSAALSLGLAGVAALLAAALPFQAMPAPWALWAVPLAPALLAAACTLLARSTPADSSFPLLRRQIESDAMLFHEVDAA
;
A
#
# COMPACT_ATOMS: atom_id res chain seq x y z
N MET A 1 -2.49 -42.09 24.68
CA MET A 1 -2.99 -42.84 23.51
C MET A 1 -2.82 -41.94 22.30
N ILE A 2 -2.04 -42.36 21.30
CA ILE A 2 -1.75 -41.54 20.12
C ILE A 2 -3.05 -41.43 19.32
N HIS A 3 -3.50 -40.19 19.07
CA HIS A 3 -4.75 -39.93 18.36
C HIS A 3 -4.69 -40.56 16.96
N PRO A 4 -5.74 -41.25 16.47
CA PRO A 4 -5.77 -41.89 15.14
C PRO A 4 -5.50 -40.92 13.97
N LEU A 5 -5.60 -39.62 14.22
CA LEU A 5 -5.18 -38.55 13.30
C LEU A 5 -3.65 -38.57 13.06
N PHE A 6 -2.83 -38.76 14.10
CA PHE A 6 -1.37 -38.82 13.97
C PHE A 6 -0.91 -40.05 13.18
N MET A 7 -1.62 -41.18 13.28
CA MET A 7 -1.30 -42.37 12.47
C MET A 7 -1.65 -42.19 10.98
N ARG A 8 -2.73 -41.47 10.64
CA ARG A 8 -3.04 -41.14 9.23
C ARG A 8 -2.10 -40.09 8.64
N LEU A 9 -1.72 -39.09 9.45
CA LEU A 9 -0.70 -38.09 9.10
C LEU A 9 0.64 -38.75 8.74
N ALA A 10 1.04 -39.79 9.47
CA ALA A 10 2.25 -40.55 9.18
C ALA A 10 2.11 -41.48 7.95
N ALA A 11 0.89 -41.90 7.59
CA ALA A 11 0.65 -42.86 6.51
C ALA A 11 0.55 -42.21 5.11
N GLN A 12 0.14 -40.94 5.01
CA GLN A 12 -0.01 -40.23 3.73
C GLN A 12 0.53 -38.78 3.80
N PRO A 13 1.84 -38.59 4.04
CA PRO A 13 2.46 -37.26 4.15
C PRO A 13 2.39 -36.45 2.84
N SER A 14 2.26 -37.13 1.68
CA SER A 14 2.21 -36.51 0.36
C SER A 14 0.98 -35.63 0.14
N LEU A 15 -0.19 -36.01 0.67
CA LEU A 15 -1.45 -35.26 0.54
C LEU A 15 -1.40 -33.90 1.25
N PHE A 16 -0.73 -33.83 2.41
CA PHE A 16 -0.53 -32.58 3.14
C PHE A 16 0.53 -31.69 2.52
N THR A 17 1.62 -32.27 1.98
CA THR A 17 2.63 -31.47 1.27
C THR A 17 2.07 -30.84 0.01
N GLU A 18 1.18 -31.52 -0.70
CA GLU A 18 0.56 -30.99 -1.92
C GLU A 18 -0.40 -29.83 -1.60
N HIS A 19 -1.16 -29.91 -0.51
CA HIS A 19 -1.94 -28.78 -0.01
C HIS A 19 -1.06 -27.64 0.50
N ALA A 20 -0.04 -27.93 1.31
CA ALA A 20 0.89 -26.89 1.80
C ALA A 20 1.59 -26.15 0.65
N LEU A 21 1.92 -26.85 -0.43
CA LEU A 21 2.45 -26.24 -1.66
C LEU A 21 1.39 -25.37 -2.36
N ALA A 22 0.13 -25.79 -2.41
CA ALA A 22 -0.96 -24.97 -2.95
C ALA A 22 -1.19 -23.69 -2.13
N TYR A 23 -1.15 -23.76 -0.79
CA TYR A 23 -1.20 -22.57 0.09
C TYR A 23 0.04 -21.69 -0.10
N ALA A 24 1.23 -22.26 -0.29
CA ALA A 24 2.45 -21.51 -0.51
C ALA A 24 2.43 -20.75 -1.85
N GLU A 25 1.94 -21.37 -2.93
CA GLU A 25 1.75 -20.73 -4.22
C GLU A 25 0.72 -19.59 -4.14
N LEU A 26 -0.39 -19.80 -3.44
CA LEU A 26 -1.40 -18.76 -3.22
C LEU A 26 -0.86 -17.60 -2.39
N ALA A 27 -0.14 -17.90 -1.30
CA ALA A 27 0.50 -16.89 -0.45
C ALA A 27 1.53 -16.07 -1.25
N ARG A 28 2.28 -16.71 -2.16
CA ARG A 28 3.26 -16.04 -3.03
C ARG A 28 2.58 -15.14 -4.05
N ALA A 29 1.47 -15.58 -4.64
CA ALA A 29 0.67 -14.78 -5.56
C ALA A 29 0.07 -13.54 -4.85
N GLU A 30 -0.51 -13.70 -3.66
CA GLU A 30 -1.01 -12.57 -2.86
C GLU A 30 0.12 -11.65 -2.39
N ALA A 31 1.26 -12.19 -1.96
CA ALA A 31 2.43 -11.42 -1.56
C ALA A 31 2.98 -10.56 -2.71
N GLY A 32 2.96 -11.07 -3.95
CA GLY A 32 3.34 -10.30 -5.14
C GLY A 32 2.40 -9.11 -5.37
N LEU A 33 1.09 -9.30 -5.27
CA LEU A 33 0.10 -8.24 -5.41
C LEU A 33 0.18 -7.20 -4.29
N LEU A 34 0.39 -7.65 -3.05
CA LEU A 34 0.63 -6.78 -1.91
C LEU A 34 1.93 -5.98 -2.09
N GLY A 35 3.02 -6.62 -2.50
CA GLY A 35 4.31 -5.99 -2.75
C GLY A 35 4.23 -4.88 -3.81
N GLN A 36 3.56 -5.14 -4.94
CA GLN A 36 3.34 -4.12 -5.98
C GLN A 36 2.51 -2.92 -5.47
N ARG A 37 1.52 -3.17 -4.59
CA ARG A 37 0.73 -2.10 -3.97
C ARG A 37 1.57 -1.26 -3.01
N TRP A 38 2.40 -1.89 -2.18
CA TRP A 38 3.33 -1.20 -1.27
C TRP A 38 4.37 -0.39 -2.04
N LEU A 39 4.93 -0.95 -3.10
CA LEU A 39 5.87 -0.23 -3.97
C LEU A 39 5.21 0.99 -4.60
N ARG A 40 4.01 0.84 -5.18
CA ARG A 40 3.25 1.95 -5.76
C ARG A 40 2.92 3.03 -4.72
N ARG A 41 2.49 2.63 -3.52
CA ARG A 41 2.25 3.58 -2.41
C ARG A 41 3.53 4.29 -1.99
N GLY A 42 4.65 3.58 -1.88
CA GLY A 42 5.96 4.14 -1.56
C GLY A 42 6.41 5.17 -2.59
N VAL A 43 6.29 4.85 -3.88
CA VAL A 43 6.62 5.76 -4.98
C VAL A 43 5.73 7.00 -4.96
N LEU A 44 4.41 6.85 -4.81
CA LEU A 44 3.48 7.98 -4.72
C LEU A 44 3.74 8.85 -3.49
N ALA A 45 4.06 8.24 -2.34
CA ALA A 45 4.40 8.96 -1.12
C ALA A 45 5.71 9.74 -1.26
N ALA A 46 6.75 9.12 -1.82
CA ALA A 46 8.03 9.76 -2.07
C ALA A 46 7.89 10.93 -3.06
N LEU A 47 7.17 10.73 -4.16
CA LEU A 47 6.88 11.78 -5.13
C LEU A 47 6.07 12.92 -4.50
N GLY A 48 5.02 12.59 -3.75
CA GLY A 48 4.18 13.58 -3.06
C GLY A 48 4.96 14.41 -2.05
N LEU A 49 5.78 13.77 -1.20
CA LEU A 49 6.63 14.45 -0.23
C LEU A 49 7.69 15.32 -0.91
N GLY A 50 8.36 14.80 -1.95
CA GLY A 50 9.35 15.56 -2.70
C GLY A 50 8.74 16.81 -3.36
N SER A 51 7.57 16.67 -3.98
CA SER A 51 6.85 17.81 -4.57
C SER A 51 6.34 18.79 -3.53
N ALA A 52 5.87 18.32 -2.37
CA ALA A 52 5.47 19.20 -1.26
C ALA A 52 6.66 20.01 -0.73
N ALA A 53 7.82 19.38 -0.52
CA ALA A 53 9.03 20.05 -0.09
C ALA A 53 9.51 21.09 -1.12
N LEU A 54 9.48 20.75 -2.41
CA LEU A 54 9.82 21.67 -3.49
C LEU A 54 8.87 22.88 -3.51
N SER A 55 7.56 22.64 -3.42
CA SER A 55 6.54 23.70 -3.36
C SER A 55 6.76 24.63 -2.17
N LEU A 56 7.06 24.07 -0.99
CA LEU A 56 7.34 24.86 0.21
C LEU A 56 8.59 25.73 0.05
N GLY A 57 9.67 25.17 -0.53
CA GLY A 57 10.89 25.94 -0.82
C GLY A 57 10.62 27.09 -1.80
N LEU A 58 9.91 26.81 -2.89
CA LEU A 58 9.53 27.84 -3.88
C LEU A 58 8.60 28.89 -3.29
N ALA A 59 7.67 28.51 -2.41
CA ALA A 59 6.80 29.44 -1.70
C ALA A 59 7.61 30.36 -0.77
N GLY A 60 8.63 29.83 -0.09
CA GLY A 60 9.57 30.64 0.69
C GLY A 60 10.31 31.66 -0.17
N VAL A 61 10.84 31.25 -1.32
CA VAL A 61 11.49 32.16 -2.28
C VAL A 61 10.52 33.20 -2.80
N ALA A 62 9.28 32.82 -3.14
CA ALA A 62 8.24 33.75 -3.57
C ALA A 62 7.92 34.79 -2.48
N ALA A 63 7.85 34.37 -1.21
CA ALA A 63 7.63 35.27 -0.09
C ALA A 63 8.80 36.25 0.10
N LEU A 64 10.05 35.78 -0.03
CA LEU A 64 11.24 36.64 0.02
C LEU A 64 11.23 37.66 -1.12
N LEU A 65 10.90 37.26 -2.35
CA LEU A 65 10.80 38.17 -3.50
C LEU A 65 9.68 39.20 -3.32
N ALA A 66 8.51 38.77 -2.83
CA ALA A 66 7.38 39.64 -2.55
C ALA A 66 7.69 40.68 -1.46
N ALA A 67 8.54 40.32 -0.48
CA ALA A 67 8.98 41.24 0.57
C ALA A 67 10.10 42.18 0.10
N ALA A 68 11.00 41.70 -0.78
CA ALA A 68 12.19 42.45 -1.19
C ALA A 68 11.96 43.39 -2.38
N LEU A 69 11.00 43.10 -3.27
CA LEU A 69 10.76 43.90 -4.46
C LEU A 69 9.33 44.45 -4.51
N PRO A 70 9.14 45.70 -4.99
CA PRO A 70 7.82 46.24 -5.23
C PRO A 70 7.16 45.51 -6.41
N PHE A 71 5.87 45.17 -6.26
CA PHE A 71 5.10 44.40 -7.23
C PHE A 71 5.10 45.01 -8.65
N GLN A 72 5.15 46.35 -8.74
CA GLN A 72 5.17 47.11 -9.99
C GLN A 72 6.49 46.97 -10.76
N ALA A 73 7.59 46.64 -10.08
CA ALA A 73 8.90 46.44 -10.69
C ALA A 73 9.13 44.98 -11.13
N MET A 74 8.18 44.07 -10.86
CA MET A 74 8.30 42.67 -11.25
C MET A 74 7.83 42.47 -12.70
N PRO A 75 8.65 41.88 -13.59
CA PRO A 75 8.22 41.57 -14.96
C PRO A 75 7.08 40.55 -15.05
N ALA A 76 7.02 39.62 -14.08
CA ALA A 76 6.06 38.53 -14.07
C ALA A 76 5.58 38.23 -12.63
N PRO A 77 4.79 39.13 -12.01
CA PRO A 77 4.36 38.98 -10.61
C PRO A 77 3.48 37.74 -10.39
N TRP A 78 2.76 37.29 -11.41
CA TRP A 78 1.94 36.07 -11.36
C TRP A 78 2.76 34.80 -11.09
N ALA A 79 4.05 34.80 -11.42
CA ALA A 79 4.94 33.66 -11.21
C ALA A 79 5.14 33.34 -9.72
N LEU A 80 4.99 34.35 -8.83
CA LEU A 80 5.08 34.18 -7.38
C LEU A 80 4.09 33.13 -6.85
N TRP A 81 2.96 32.95 -7.53
CA TRP A 81 1.97 31.96 -7.14
C TRP A 81 1.98 30.76 -8.06
N ALA A 82 2.07 30.96 -9.38
CA ALA A 82 2.01 29.87 -10.35
C ALA A 82 3.14 28.84 -10.17
N VAL A 83 4.36 29.30 -9.89
CA VAL A 83 5.54 28.44 -9.73
C VAL A 83 5.44 27.53 -8.51
N PRO A 84 5.12 27.99 -7.29
CA PRO A 84 4.90 27.09 -6.16
C PRO A 84 3.61 26.27 -6.26
N LEU A 85 2.57 26.75 -6.97
CA LEU A 85 1.32 26.00 -7.14
C LEU A 85 1.48 24.72 -7.96
N ALA A 86 2.29 24.74 -9.02
CA ALA A 86 2.47 23.57 -9.87
C ALA A 86 2.92 22.30 -9.10
N PRO A 87 4.00 22.33 -8.30
CA PRO A 87 4.38 21.19 -7.47
C PRO A 87 3.40 20.95 -6.30
N ALA A 88 2.68 21.97 -5.81
CA ALA A 88 1.63 21.78 -4.80
C ALA A 88 0.48 20.91 -5.33
N LEU A 89 0.02 21.18 -6.56
CA LEU A 89 -1.01 20.40 -7.22
C LEU A 89 -0.54 18.96 -7.47
N LEU A 90 0.72 18.78 -7.85
CA LEU A 90 1.29 17.44 -8.03
C LEU A 90 1.34 16.66 -6.71
N ALA A 91 1.75 17.31 -5.61
CA ALA A 91 1.71 16.72 -4.27
C ALA A 91 0.27 16.36 -3.85
N ALA A 92 -0.69 17.25 -4.08
CA ALA A 92 -2.10 16.99 -3.83
C ALA A 92 -2.63 15.80 -4.64
N ALA A 93 -2.31 15.73 -5.93
CA ALA A 93 -2.69 14.61 -6.78
C ALA A 93 -2.08 13.28 -6.27
N CYS A 94 -0.78 13.26 -5.92
CA CYS A 94 -0.13 12.07 -5.40
C CYS A 94 -0.76 11.58 -4.09
N THR A 95 -1.08 12.50 -3.17
CA THR A 95 -1.71 12.16 -1.89
C THR A 95 -3.14 11.65 -2.07
N LEU A 96 -3.93 12.22 -2.98
CA LEU A 96 -5.26 11.74 -3.33
C LEU A 96 -5.20 10.32 -3.93
N LEU A 97 -4.28 10.08 -4.86
CA LEU A 97 -4.07 8.77 -5.48
C LEU A 97 -3.56 7.70 -4.47
N ALA A 98 -2.74 8.11 -3.51
CA ALA A 98 -2.27 7.23 -2.44
C ALA A 98 -3.40 6.87 -1.45
N ARG A 99 -4.36 7.78 -1.24
CA ARG A 99 -5.53 7.57 -0.38
C ARG A 99 -6.64 6.77 -1.05
N SER A 100 -6.82 6.92 -2.36
CA SER A 100 -7.83 6.18 -3.13
C SER A 100 -7.51 4.69 -3.28
N THR A 101 -6.33 4.26 -2.84
CA THR A 101 -5.98 2.83 -2.80
C THR A 101 -6.51 2.25 -1.48
N PRO A 102 -7.57 1.43 -1.47
CA PRO A 102 -8.11 0.85 -0.24
C PRO A 102 -7.03 0.09 0.51
N ALA A 103 -6.99 0.27 1.83
CA ALA A 103 -6.20 -0.56 2.72
C ALA A 103 -6.99 -1.86 2.95
N ASP A 104 -7.07 -2.72 1.94
CA ASP A 104 -7.62 -4.06 2.16
C ASP A 104 -6.72 -4.80 3.14
N SER A 105 -7.35 -5.49 4.10
CA SER A 105 -6.69 -6.36 5.06
C SER A 105 -5.68 -7.25 4.36
N SER A 106 -4.44 -7.28 4.85
CA SER A 106 -3.40 -8.19 4.35
C SER A 106 -3.94 -9.63 4.23
N PHE A 107 -3.82 -10.23 3.04
CA PHE A 107 -4.21 -11.61 2.73
C PHE A 107 -5.70 -11.95 2.93
N PRO A 108 -6.61 -11.28 2.21
CA PRO A 108 -8.05 -11.48 2.38
C PRO A 108 -8.51 -12.87 1.96
N LEU A 109 -7.87 -13.50 0.95
CA LEU A 109 -8.22 -14.86 0.54
C LEU A 109 -7.68 -15.89 1.53
N LEU A 110 -6.43 -15.73 1.99
CA LEU A 110 -5.85 -16.62 2.99
C LEU A 110 -6.68 -16.64 4.28
N ARG A 111 -7.13 -15.46 4.71
CA ARG A 111 -7.99 -15.34 5.90
C ARG A 111 -9.35 -16.01 5.69
N ARG A 112 -9.99 -15.80 4.53
CA ARG A 112 -11.26 -16.47 4.22
C ARG A 112 -11.12 -17.99 4.21
N GLN A 113 -10.02 -18.50 3.68
CA GLN A 113 -9.79 -19.94 3.60
C GLN A 113 -9.53 -20.55 4.99
N ILE A 114 -8.77 -19.86 5.84
CA ILE A 114 -8.59 -20.26 7.25
C ILE A 114 -9.94 -20.25 8.00
N GLU A 115 -10.77 -19.23 7.78
CA GLU A 115 -12.10 -19.15 8.40
C GLU A 115 -13.02 -20.28 7.91
N SER A 116 -12.99 -20.65 6.62
CA SER A 116 -13.78 -21.77 6.11
C SER A 116 -13.30 -23.12 6.63
N ASP A 117 -11.98 -23.32 6.70
CA ASP A 117 -11.42 -24.58 7.22
C ASP A 117 -11.72 -24.73 8.71
N ALA A 118 -11.65 -23.63 9.48
CA ALA A 118 -12.01 -23.63 10.90
C ALA A 118 -13.49 -23.99 11.14
N MET A 119 -14.40 -23.57 10.26
CA MET A 119 -15.80 -23.98 10.33
C MET A 119 -15.98 -25.47 10.05
N LEU A 120 -15.25 -26.00 9.06
CA LEU A 120 -15.31 -27.43 8.71
C LEU A 120 -14.82 -28.32 9.87
N PHE A 121 -13.78 -27.90 10.58
CA PHE A 121 -13.30 -28.62 11.78
C PHE A 121 -14.30 -28.58 12.94
N HIS A 122 -15.02 -27.46 13.12
CA HIS A 122 -16.08 -27.36 14.13
C HIS A 122 -17.27 -28.26 13.82
N GLU A 123 -17.65 -28.41 12.55
CA GLU A 123 -18.72 -29.33 12.13
C GLU A 123 -18.35 -30.80 12.34
N VAL A 124 -17.08 -31.16 12.10
CA VAL A 124 -16.61 -32.54 12.27
C VAL A 124 -16.43 -32.91 13.76
N ASP A 125 -16.04 -31.98 14.63
CA ASP A 125 -15.98 -32.23 16.08
C ASP A 125 -17.36 -32.29 16.76
N ALA A 126 -18.39 -31.74 16.12
CA ALA A 126 -19.78 -31.74 16.61
C ALA A 126 -20.60 -32.98 16.18
N ALA A 127 -20.04 -33.83 15.31
CA ALA A 127 -20.69 -35.04 14.76
C ALA A 127 -20.13 -36.33 15.39
#